data_AF-R0D5Q2-F1
#
_entry.id   AF-R0D5Q2-F1
#
_cell.length_a   1.000
_cell.length_b   1.000
_cell.length_c   1.000
_cell.angle_alpha   90.00
_cell.angle_beta   90.00
_cell.angle_gamma   90.00
#
_symmetry.space_group_name_H-M   'P 1'
#
loop_
_entity.id
_entity.type
_entity.pdbx_description
1 polymer ?
#
loop_
_entity_poly.entity_id
_entity_poly.type
_entity_poly.pdbx_seq_one_letter_code
_entity_poly.pdbx_strand_id
1 'polypeptide(L)'
;MQNDISVAALCLNLEQKLMEVWNNELTLERYRKVLAEFTVFAGNSSYSQSLGADFLIARFTERGGLVSTDEHSRKEETYFRCMRMLAEYHNFGIIHRRNDFFGEIVWPGPFRQCTEGFFEAVIKEGLSYGYVTRSRMIIHDLLLFLDARGIHTPDKISVRDNDEFIKSFYGLSPKGIETKLCTLRRYYRHLYLQGYIRVPLAERLPKASIQGRMAFPTVWGQDEIKKIEDSAERISPAGKRSYAMVLLAARLGLRIGDIRNLKLHDIDWTKKQISIIRHKTQKALLLPLPEE
;
A
#
# COMPACT_ATOMS: atom_id res chain seq x y z
N MET A 1 -22.59 -10.22 14.28
CA MET A 1 -22.87 -9.86 15.68
C MET A 1 -22.19 -8.55 15.95
N GLN A 2 -22.97 -7.49 16.16
CA GLN A 2 -22.48 -6.15 16.42
C GLN A 2 -21.95 -6.17 17.87
N ASN A 3 -20.64 -6.14 18.05
CA ASN A 3 -20.06 -6.04 19.38
C ASN A 3 -20.34 -4.63 19.92
N ASP A 4 -21.32 -4.54 20.83
CA ASP A 4 -21.58 -3.36 21.65
C ASP A 4 -20.36 -3.13 22.55
N ILE A 5 -19.42 -2.33 22.09
CA ILE A 5 -18.23 -1.92 22.84
C ILE A 5 -18.32 -0.43 23.13
N SER A 6 -18.01 -0.03 24.36
CA SER A 6 -17.95 1.38 24.72
C SER A 6 -16.81 2.06 23.97
N VAL A 7 -17.00 3.34 23.61
CA VAL A 7 -15.96 4.12 22.92
C VAL A 7 -14.67 4.15 23.74
N ALA A 8 -14.77 4.33 25.06
CA ALA A 8 -13.61 4.34 25.96
C ALA A 8 -12.81 3.02 25.90
N ALA A 9 -13.49 1.88 25.93
CA ALA A 9 -12.83 0.57 25.84
C ALA A 9 -12.18 0.36 24.46
N LEU A 10 -12.87 0.77 23.39
CA LEU A 10 -12.34 0.65 22.03
C LEU A 10 -11.13 1.54 21.78
N CYS A 11 -11.14 2.79 22.27
CA CYS A 11 -10.00 3.71 22.21
C CYS A 11 -8.78 3.13 22.95
N LEU A 12 -8.98 2.59 24.15
CA LEU A 12 -7.91 1.98 24.94
C LEU A 12 -7.32 0.74 24.24
N ASN A 13 -8.18 -0.13 23.71
CA ASN A 13 -7.75 -1.32 23.00
C ASN A 13 -6.97 -0.96 21.72
N LEU A 14 -7.42 0.06 20.98
CA LEU A 14 -6.70 0.57 19.81
C LEU A 14 -5.33 1.13 20.22
N GLU A 15 -5.26 1.92 21.29
CA GLU A 15 -4.00 2.48 21.77
C GLU A 15 -2.98 1.40 22.14
N GLN A 16 -3.41 0.39 22.91
CA GLN A 16 -2.57 -0.78 23.24
C GLN A 16 -2.07 -1.46 21.98
N LYS A 17 -2.96 -1.68 21.00
CA LYS A 17 -2.58 -2.31 19.74
C LYS A 17 -1.61 -1.46 18.92
N LEU A 18 -1.73 -0.14 18.98
CA LEU A 18 -0.79 0.77 18.33
C LEU A 18 0.58 0.77 18.99
N MET A 19 0.67 0.63 20.31
CA MET A 19 1.96 0.48 21.00
C MET A 19 2.69 -0.81 20.63
N GLU A 20 1.96 -1.92 20.46
CA GLU A 20 2.55 -3.19 20.01
C GLU A 20 3.09 -3.12 18.57
N VAL A 21 2.38 -2.42 17.68
CA VAL A 21 2.63 -2.45 16.24
C VAL A 21 3.51 -1.28 15.76
N TRP A 22 3.52 -0.15 16.46
CA TRP A 22 4.26 1.06 16.04
C TRP A 22 5.40 1.44 16.99
N ASN A 23 6.60 1.53 16.43
CA ASN A 23 7.80 2.00 17.13
C ASN A 23 8.10 3.50 16.87
N ASN A 24 7.07 4.34 16.71
CA ASN A 24 7.20 5.78 16.47
C ASN A 24 6.38 6.59 17.49
N GLU A 25 7.08 7.06 18.51
CA GLU A 25 6.52 7.72 19.69
C GLU A 25 5.78 9.03 19.36
N LEU A 26 6.37 9.88 18.51
CA LEU A 26 5.77 11.15 18.07
C LEU A 26 4.45 10.98 17.32
N THR A 27 4.27 9.85 16.65
CA THR A 27 3.04 9.53 15.93
C THR A 27 1.97 9.02 16.90
N LEU A 28 2.35 8.20 17.88
CA LEU A 28 1.47 7.70 18.93
C LEU A 28 0.89 8.83 19.79
N GLU A 29 1.70 9.80 20.20
CA GLU A 29 1.24 10.95 20.99
C GLU A 29 0.13 11.75 20.28
N ARG A 30 0.27 11.95 18.96
CA ARG A 30 -0.74 12.67 18.17
C ARG A 30 -2.06 11.92 18.14
N TYR A 31 -2.03 10.59 18.01
CA TYR A 31 -3.25 9.79 18.00
C TYR A 31 -3.87 9.65 19.39
N ARG A 32 -3.07 9.52 20.46
CA ARG A 32 -3.57 9.57 21.85
C ARG A 32 -4.41 10.82 22.10
N LYS A 33 -3.94 11.97 21.63
CA LYS A 33 -4.70 13.22 21.75
C LYS A 33 -6.07 13.15 21.07
N VAL A 34 -6.13 12.60 19.85
CA VAL A 34 -7.39 12.44 19.13
C VAL A 34 -8.32 11.44 19.81
N LEU A 35 -7.79 10.32 20.30
CA LEU A 35 -8.57 9.30 21.02
C LEU A 35 -9.14 9.84 22.33
N ALA A 36 -8.37 10.62 23.07
CA ALA A 36 -8.84 11.29 24.28
C ALA A 36 -9.97 12.28 23.98
N GLU A 37 -9.81 13.11 22.94
CA GLU A 37 -10.85 14.04 22.48
C GLU A 37 -12.13 13.30 22.05
N PHE A 38 -12.00 12.18 21.32
CA PHE A 38 -13.13 11.37 20.90
C PHE A 38 -13.83 10.69 22.09
N THR A 39 -13.07 10.23 23.09
CA THR A 39 -13.61 9.60 24.29
C THR A 39 -14.44 10.61 25.11
N VAL A 40 -13.95 11.84 25.24
CA VAL A 40 -14.71 12.93 25.89
C VAL A 40 -15.97 13.28 25.11
N PHE A 41 -15.89 13.34 23.77
CA PHE A 41 -17.04 13.63 22.92
C PHE A 41 -18.12 12.55 23.00
N ALA A 42 -17.73 11.27 23.01
CA ALA A 42 -18.66 10.15 23.03
C ALA A 42 -19.27 9.84 24.41
N GLY A 43 -18.59 10.23 25.50
CA GLY A 43 -19.03 9.92 26.87
C GLY A 43 -19.19 8.41 27.10
N ASN A 44 -20.34 8.00 27.66
CA ASN A 44 -20.66 6.59 27.96
C ASN A 44 -21.30 5.83 26.79
N SER A 45 -21.22 6.37 25.57
CA SER A 45 -21.87 5.78 24.40
C SER A 45 -21.14 4.54 23.87
N SER A 46 -21.88 3.61 23.27
CA SER A 46 -21.32 2.55 22.41
C SER A 46 -20.74 3.14 21.12
N TYR A 47 -19.68 2.53 20.60
CA TYR A 47 -19.10 2.96 19.35
C TYR A 47 -20.02 2.68 18.15
N SER A 48 -20.18 3.69 17.29
CA SER A 48 -20.75 3.56 15.96
C SER A 48 -19.96 4.40 14.96
N GLN A 49 -19.98 4.01 13.68
CA GLN A 49 -19.31 4.76 12.62
C GLN A 49 -19.91 6.16 12.43
N SER A 50 -21.22 6.32 12.64
CA SER A 50 -21.89 7.63 12.60
C SER A 50 -21.39 8.54 13.71
N LEU A 51 -21.20 8.03 14.93
CA LEU A 51 -20.66 8.80 16.05
C LEU A 51 -19.23 9.30 15.77
N GLY A 52 -18.41 8.49 15.09
CA GLY A 52 -17.09 8.91 14.63
C GLY A 52 -17.14 10.02 13.57
N ALA A 53 -18.13 9.99 12.67
CA ALA A 53 -18.35 11.04 11.69
C ALA A 53 -18.83 12.35 12.35
N ASP A 54 -19.76 12.25 13.28
CA ASP A 54 -20.30 13.39 14.04
C ASP A 54 -19.20 14.10 14.84
N PHE A 55 -18.27 13.34 15.44
CA PHE A 55 -17.10 13.89 16.10
C PHE A 55 -16.22 14.72 15.16
N LEU A 56 -15.93 14.21 13.96
CA LEU A 56 -15.13 14.95 12.98
C LEU A 56 -15.83 16.24 12.56
N ILE A 57 -17.13 16.18 12.29
CA ILE A 57 -17.93 17.35 11.91
C ILE A 57 -17.91 18.40 13.03
N ALA A 58 -18.19 18.02 14.27
CA ALA A 58 -18.17 18.91 15.42
C ALA A 58 -16.78 19.57 15.59
N ARG A 59 -15.71 18.76 15.52
CA ARG A 59 -14.34 19.24 15.76
C ARG A 59 -13.81 20.18 14.68
N PHE A 60 -14.20 19.98 13.42
CA PHE A 60 -13.81 20.88 12.34
C PHE A 60 -14.70 22.12 12.28
N THR A 61 -15.97 22.02 12.70
CA THR A 61 -16.86 23.19 12.84
C THR A 61 -16.34 24.17 13.89
N GLU A 62 -15.86 23.67 15.04
CA GLU A 62 -15.19 24.49 16.09
C GLU A 62 -13.94 25.23 15.58
N ARG A 63 -13.30 24.73 14.52
CA ARG A 63 -12.06 25.28 13.96
C ARG A 63 -12.27 26.18 12.73
N GLY A 64 -13.51 26.55 12.43
CA GLY A 64 -13.85 27.43 11.31
C GLY A 64 -14.24 26.70 10.01
N GLY A 65 -14.58 25.41 10.09
CA GLY A 65 -15.05 24.59 8.97
C GLY A 65 -13.94 23.86 8.20
N LEU A 66 -14.34 23.05 7.22
CA LEU A 66 -13.42 22.44 6.25
C LEU A 66 -12.97 23.50 5.25
N VAL A 67 -11.70 23.91 5.30
CA VAL A 67 -11.14 24.88 4.36
C VAL A 67 -10.72 24.16 3.07
N SER A 68 -11.19 24.65 1.93
CA SER A 68 -11.04 24.04 0.60
C SER A 68 -9.67 24.28 -0.07
N THR A 69 -8.63 24.71 0.66
CA THR A 69 -7.32 25.02 0.07
C THR A 69 -6.28 23.94 0.37
N ASP A 70 -5.41 23.66 -0.61
CA ASP A 70 -4.46 22.54 -0.68
C ASP A 70 -3.36 22.52 0.42
N GLU A 71 -3.34 23.49 1.33
CA GLU A 71 -2.41 23.54 2.46
C GLU A 71 -2.94 22.71 3.64
N HIS A 72 -2.70 21.40 3.56
CA HIS A 72 -3.04 20.45 4.61
C HIS A 72 -2.36 20.82 5.94
N SER A 73 -3.15 21.23 6.93
CA SER A 73 -2.72 21.10 8.32
C SER A 73 -2.63 19.60 8.60
N ARG A 74 -1.40 19.07 8.73
CA ARG A 74 -1.10 17.68 9.16
C ARG A 74 -1.98 17.19 10.32
N LYS A 75 -2.55 18.12 11.10
CA LYS A 75 -3.53 17.89 12.15
C LYS A 75 -4.82 17.28 11.61
N GLU A 76 -5.49 17.82 10.59
CA GLU A 76 -6.79 17.31 10.12
C GLU A 76 -6.67 15.87 9.60
N GLU A 77 -5.63 15.62 8.80
CA GLU A 77 -5.32 14.28 8.32
C GLU A 77 -5.08 13.29 9.46
N THR A 78 -4.52 13.74 10.59
CA THR A 78 -4.36 12.91 11.79
C THR A 78 -5.70 12.49 12.38
N TYR A 79 -6.70 13.37 12.42
CA TYR A 79 -8.04 13.06 12.96
C TYR A 79 -8.77 12.04 12.07
N PHE A 80 -8.80 12.28 10.75
CA PHE A 80 -9.39 11.33 9.80
C PHE A 80 -8.72 9.97 9.85
N ARG A 81 -7.38 9.93 9.89
CA ARG A 81 -6.63 8.66 10.00
C ARG A 81 -6.96 7.92 11.30
N CYS A 82 -7.02 8.64 12.43
CA CYS A 82 -7.33 8.06 13.73
C CYS A 82 -8.74 7.45 13.76
N MET A 83 -9.76 8.18 13.31
CA MET A 83 -11.14 7.68 13.27
C MET A 83 -11.31 6.49 12.32
N ARG A 84 -10.62 6.52 11.18
CA ARG A 84 -10.63 5.40 10.24
C ARG A 84 -9.99 4.15 10.86
N MET A 85 -8.86 4.30 11.55
CA MET A 85 -8.20 3.17 12.23
C MET A 85 -9.05 2.60 13.36
N LEU A 86 -9.78 3.45 14.08
CA LEU A 86 -10.71 3.03 15.13
C LEU A 86 -11.90 2.24 14.55
N ALA A 87 -12.42 2.67 13.39
CA ALA A 87 -13.43 1.93 12.64
C ALA A 87 -12.88 0.58 12.13
N GLU A 88 -11.66 0.57 11.57
CA GLU A 88 -11.00 -0.64 11.10
C GLU A 88 -10.79 -1.65 12.25
N TYR A 89 -10.34 -1.17 13.40
CA TYR A 89 -10.08 -2.00 14.57
C TYR A 89 -11.36 -2.54 15.20
N HIS A 90 -12.44 -1.76 15.23
CA HIS A 90 -13.75 -2.23 15.70
C HIS A 90 -14.32 -3.35 14.82
N ASN A 91 -14.26 -3.18 13.49
CA ASN A 91 -14.87 -4.12 12.55
C ASN A 91 -14.05 -5.41 12.37
N PHE A 92 -12.72 -5.30 12.41
CA PHE A 92 -11.83 -6.40 12.00
C PHE A 92 -10.84 -6.84 13.07
N GLY A 93 -10.75 -6.12 14.20
CA GLY A 93 -9.73 -6.37 15.23
C GLY A 93 -8.30 -6.04 14.79
N ILE A 94 -8.15 -5.35 13.65
CA ILE A 94 -6.85 -5.05 13.01
C ILE A 94 -6.78 -3.59 12.55
N ILE A 95 -5.56 -3.05 12.45
CA ILE A 95 -5.28 -1.66 12.07
C ILE A 95 -4.64 -1.65 10.69
N HIS A 96 -5.27 -1.01 9.69
CA HIS A 96 -4.75 -0.99 8.33
C HIS A 96 -3.79 0.19 8.12
N ARG A 97 -2.48 -0.08 8.05
CA ARG A 97 -1.54 0.90 7.50
C ARG A 97 -1.68 0.89 5.97
N ARG A 98 -1.71 2.06 5.33
CA ARG A 98 -1.70 2.19 3.85
C ARG A 98 -0.51 1.48 3.17
N ASN A 99 0.53 1.07 3.91
CA ASN A 99 1.73 0.41 3.37
C ASN A 99 2.33 -0.76 4.19
N ASP A 100 1.77 -1.15 5.35
CA ASP A 100 2.42 -2.17 6.22
C ASP A 100 1.44 -3.25 6.64
N PHE A 101 0.83 -3.90 5.67
CA PHE A 101 0.26 -5.20 5.94
C PHE A 101 1.39 -6.24 6.01
N PHE A 102 1.77 -6.65 7.22
CA PHE A 102 2.64 -7.81 7.49
C PHE A 102 1.86 -9.01 8.09
N GLY A 103 0.54 -8.89 8.27
CA GLY A 103 -0.33 -9.99 8.71
C GLY A 103 -0.67 -10.97 7.58
N GLU A 104 -1.61 -11.88 7.81
CA GLU A 104 -2.21 -12.70 6.75
C GLU A 104 -3.60 -12.16 6.38
N ILE A 105 -3.83 -11.76 5.12
CA ILE A 105 -5.17 -11.31 4.70
C ILE A 105 -6.06 -12.54 4.70
N VAL A 106 -7.07 -12.52 5.57
CA VAL A 106 -8.11 -13.54 5.58
C VAL A 106 -9.24 -13.08 4.68
N TRP A 107 -9.45 -13.80 3.59
CA TRP A 107 -10.55 -13.50 2.68
C TRP A 107 -11.90 -13.86 3.32
N PRO A 108 -12.95 -13.03 3.15
CA PRO A 108 -14.31 -13.38 3.54
C PRO A 108 -14.71 -14.72 2.95
N GLY A 109 -15.41 -15.56 3.71
CA GLY A 109 -15.74 -16.94 3.32
C GLY A 109 -16.25 -17.07 1.88
N PRO A 110 -17.25 -16.28 1.45
CA PRO A 110 -17.79 -16.37 0.09
C PRO A 110 -16.84 -15.90 -1.02
N PHE A 111 -15.83 -15.10 -0.68
CA PHE A 111 -14.80 -14.61 -1.61
C PHE A 111 -13.51 -15.42 -1.55
N ARG A 112 -13.35 -16.31 -0.57
CA ARG A 112 -12.08 -16.99 -0.30
C ARG A 112 -11.62 -17.82 -1.50
N GLN A 113 -12.46 -18.75 -1.95
CA GLN A 113 -12.12 -19.67 -3.03
C GLN A 113 -11.74 -18.93 -4.32
N CYS A 114 -12.51 -17.90 -4.70
CA CYS A 114 -12.26 -17.15 -5.93
C CYS A 114 -11.03 -16.25 -5.83
N THR A 115 -10.75 -15.71 -4.64
CA THR A 115 -9.58 -14.84 -4.42
C THR A 115 -8.29 -15.64 -4.33
N GLU A 116 -8.31 -16.80 -3.65
CA GLU A 116 -7.17 -17.71 -3.58
C GLU A 116 -6.84 -18.29 -4.96
N GLY A 117 -7.84 -18.77 -5.71
CA GLY A 117 -7.65 -19.26 -7.08
C GLY A 117 -7.05 -18.19 -8.02
N PHE A 118 -7.41 -16.91 -7.83
CA PHE A 118 -6.76 -15.81 -8.56
C PHE A 118 -5.27 -15.71 -8.23
N PHE A 119 -4.90 -15.77 -6.95
CA PHE A 119 -3.51 -15.67 -6.54
C PHE A 119 -2.68 -16.89 -6.93
N GLU A 120 -3.25 -18.09 -6.87
CA GLU A 120 -2.62 -19.31 -7.40
C GLU A 120 -2.31 -19.16 -8.89
N ALA A 121 -3.26 -18.66 -9.69
CA ALA A 121 -3.03 -18.39 -11.11
C ALA A 121 -1.93 -17.35 -11.33
N VAL A 122 -1.95 -16.24 -10.57
CA VAL A 122 -0.93 -15.18 -10.63
C VAL A 122 0.46 -15.70 -10.27
N ILE A 123 0.56 -16.58 -9.27
CA ILE A 123 1.83 -17.20 -8.84
C ILE A 123 2.32 -18.16 -9.93
N LYS A 124 1.43 -18.98 -10.50
CA LYS A 124 1.76 -19.91 -11.59
C LYS A 124 2.27 -19.19 -12.84
N GLU A 125 1.77 -18.00 -13.11
CA GLU A 125 2.27 -17.14 -14.20
C GLU A 125 3.64 -16.50 -13.91
N GLY A 126 4.22 -16.70 -12.72
CA GLY A 126 5.56 -16.20 -12.37
C GLY A 126 5.61 -14.71 -12.09
N LEU A 127 4.49 -14.10 -11.67
CA LEU A 127 4.47 -12.68 -11.34
C LEU A 127 5.23 -12.40 -10.06
N SER A 128 5.83 -11.21 -10.00
CA SER A 128 6.70 -10.84 -8.88
C SER A 128 5.93 -10.77 -7.56
N TYR A 129 6.63 -11.11 -6.46
CA TYR A 129 6.09 -10.97 -5.11
C TYR A 129 5.48 -9.58 -4.86
N GLY A 130 6.17 -8.51 -5.30
CA GLY A 130 5.66 -7.15 -5.16
C GLY A 130 4.36 -6.87 -5.93
N TYR A 131 4.12 -7.55 -7.06
CA TYR A 131 2.83 -7.50 -7.75
C TYR A 131 1.75 -8.21 -6.92
N VAL A 132 2.05 -9.38 -6.36
CA VAL A 132 1.12 -10.16 -5.52
C VAL A 132 0.72 -9.37 -4.29
N THR A 133 1.68 -8.86 -3.51
CA THR A 133 1.41 -8.07 -2.30
C THR A 133 0.57 -6.84 -2.59
N ARG A 134 0.87 -6.12 -3.69
CA ARG A 134 0.06 -4.97 -4.09
C ARG A 134 -1.35 -5.37 -4.50
N SER A 135 -1.49 -6.44 -5.28
CA SER A 135 -2.78 -6.93 -5.74
C SER A 135 -3.65 -7.38 -4.57
N ARG A 136 -3.04 -8.03 -3.57
CA ARG A 136 -3.69 -8.40 -2.30
C ARG A 136 -4.29 -7.20 -1.59
N MET A 137 -3.54 -6.11 -1.43
CA MET A 137 -4.06 -4.88 -0.80
C MET A 137 -5.21 -4.26 -1.59
N ILE A 138 -5.12 -4.21 -2.92
CA ILE A 138 -6.16 -3.61 -3.77
C ILE A 138 -7.45 -4.44 -3.73
N ILE A 139 -7.34 -5.77 -3.79
CA ILE A 139 -8.50 -6.67 -3.71
C ILE A 139 -9.10 -6.61 -2.31
N HIS A 140 -8.27 -6.54 -1.26
CA HIS A 140 -8.74 -6.33 0.09
C HIS A 140 -9.55 -5.03 0.24
N ASP A 141 -9.03 -3.89 -0.27
CA ASP A 141 -9.78 -2.61 -0.28
C ASP A 141 -11.13 -2.74 -0.99
N LEU A 142 -11.19 -3.49 -2.09
CA LEU A 142 -12.44 -3.76 -2.82
C LEU A 142 -13.42 -4.55 -1.96
N LEU A 143 -12.96 -5.63 -1.34
CA LEU A 143 -13.84 -6.49 -0.52
C LEU A 143 -14.37 -5.74 0.71
N LEU A 144 -13.56 -4.90 1.34
CA LEU A 144 -14.01 -4.00 2.41
C LEU A 144 -15.10 -3.05 1.92
N PHE A 145 -14.93 -2.47 0.73
CA PHE A 145 -15.92 -1.58 0.15
C PHE A 145 -17.24 -2.32 -0.15
N LEU A 146 -17.17 -3.53 -0.69
CA LEU A 146 -18.35 -4.35 -1.00
C LEU A 146 -19.08 -4.78 0.29
N ASP A 147 -18.35 -5.16 1.32
CA ASP A 147 -18.90 -5.53 2.62
C ASP A 147 -19.67 -4.38 3.27
N ALA A 148 -19.12 -3.16 3.21
CA ALA A 148 -19.79 -1.95 3.68
C ALA A 148 -21.11 -1.63 2.92
N ARG A 149 -21.32 -2.21 1.73
CA ARG A 149 -22.57 -2.10 0.96
C ARG A 149 -23.49 -3.32 1.11
N GLY A 150 -23.14 -4.27 1.97
CA GLY A 150 -23.90 -5.51 2.18
C GLY A 150 -23.73 -6.54 1.05
N ILE A 151 -22.67 -6.42 0.24
CA ILE A 151 -22.38 -7.34 -0.85
C ILE A 151 -21.37 -8.37 -0.36
N HIS A 152 -21.90 -9.52 0.07
CA HIS A 152 -21.09 -10.57 0.66
C HIS A 152 -20.73 -11.71 -0.30
N THR A 153 -21.20 -11.70 -1.55
CA THR A 153 -20.92 -12.77 -2.52
C THR A 153 -20.48 -12.20 -3.87
N PRO A 154 -19.57 -12.88 -4.61
CA PRO A 154 -19.05 -12.37 -5.88
C PRO A 154 -20.12 -12.14 -6.95
N ASP A 155 -21.11 -13.01 -7.03
CA ASP A 155 -22.17 -13.00 -8.04
C ASP A 155 -23.09 -11.77 -7.95
N LYS A 156 -23.11 -11.10 -6.79
CA LYS A 156 -23.90 -9.90 -6.53
C LYS A 156 -23.17 -8.60 -6.87
N ILE A 157 -21.90 -8.65 -7.25
CA ILE A 157 -21.15 -7.44 -7.62
C ILE A 157 -21.78 -6.82 -8.87
N SER A 158 -22.33 -5.62 -8.72
CA SER A 158 -22.92 -4.88 -9.84
C SER A 158 -21.92 -3.91 -10.48
N VAL A 159 -22.27 -3.43 -11.68
CA VAL A 159 -21.50 -2.36 -12.35
C VAL A 159 -21.50 -1.07 -11.51
N ARG A 160 -22.62 -0.78 -10.82
CA ARG A 160 -22.76 0.42 -9.98
C ARG A 160 -21.80 0.40 -8.80
N ASP A 161 -21.66 -0.74 -8.12
CA ASP A 161 -20.75 -0.86 -6.97
C ASP A 161 -19.31 -0.63 -7.41
N ASN A 162 -18.95 -1.15 -8.58
CA ASN A 162 -17.63 -0.93 -9.15
C ASN A 162 -17.40 0.55 -9.52
N ASP A 163 -18.38 1.24 -10.11
CA ASP A 163 -18.25 2.66 -10.44
C ASP A 163 -18.10 3.52 -9.16
N GLU A 164 -18.84 3.18 -8.11
CA GLU A 164 -18.74 3.86 -6.82
C GLU A 164 -17.40 3.56 -6.11
N PHE A 165 -16.86 2.36 -6.26
CA PHE A 165 -15.51 2.04 -5.78
C PHE A 165 -14.44 2.84 -6.53
N ILE A 166 -14.57 2.98 -7.86
CA ILE A 166 -13.63 3.79 -8.66
C ILE A 166 -13.70 5.27 -8.25
N LYS A 167 -14.89 5.79 -7.92
CA LYS A 167 -15.02 7.16 -7.39
C LYS A 167 -14.24 7.35 -6.09
N SER A 168 -14.07 6.30 -5.28
CA SER A 168 -13.25 6.35 -4.07
C SER A 168 -11.75 6.53 -4.35
N PHE A 169 -11.31 6.48 -5.61
CA PHE A 169 -9.92 6.73 -6.01
C PHE A 169 -9.60 8.22 -6.19
N TYR A 170 -10.57 9.11 -5.93
CA TYR A 170 -10.37 10.55 -5.98
C TYR A 170 -9.17 10.98 -5.10
N GLY A 171 -8.32 11.86 -5.65
CA GLY A 171 -7.09 12.31 -5.00
C GLY A 171 -5.87 11.38 -5.18
N LEU A 172 -6.01 10.21 -5.81
CA LEU A 172 -4.86 9.40 -6.21
C LEU A 172 -4.18 9.96 -7.46
N SER A 173 -2.87 9.75 -7.57
CA SER A 173 -2.14 10.07 -8.79
C SER A 173 -2.66 9.25 -9.99
N PRO A 174 -2.54 9.73 -11.24
CA PRO A 174 -2.95 8.97 -12.43
C PRO A 174 -2.33 7.57 -12.48
N LYS A 175 -1.08 7.43 -12.04
CA LYS A 175 -0.38 6.14 -11.96
C LYS A 175 -0.97 5.21 -10.89
N GLY A 176 -1.39 5.78 -9.75
CA GLY A 176 -2.08 5.03 -8.70
C GLY A 176 -3.43 4.50 -9.17
N ILE A 177 -4.21 5.34 -9.86
CA ILE A 177 -5.51 4.97 -10.46
C ILE A 177 -5.32 3.84 -11.49
N GLU A 178 -4.38 3.99 -12.43
CA GLU A 178 -4.08 2.94 -13.42
C GLU A 178 -3.70 1.62 -12.73
N THR A 179 -2.84 1.67 -11.72
CA THR A 179 -2.38 0.47 -11.02
C THR A 179 -3.55 -0.27 -10.36
N LYS A 180 -4.47 0.46 -9.72
CA LYS A 180 -5.71 -0.12 -9.17
C LYS A 180 -6.59 -0.70 -10.27
N LEU A 181 -6.88 0.06 -11.32
CA LEU A 181 -7.72 -0.39 -12.44
C LEU A 181 -7.16 -1.63 -13.17
N CYS A 182 -5.85 -1.70 -13.40
CA CYS A 182 -5.22 -2.86 -14.03
C CYS A 182 -5.33 -4.12 -13.17
N THR A 183 -5.17 -3.97 -11.84
CA THR A 183 -5.35 -5.07 -10.88
C THR A 183 -6.80 -5.56 -10.88
N LEU A 184 -7.76 -4.63 -10.77
CA LEU A 184 -9.20 -4.94 -10.80
C LEU A 184 -9.60 -5.62 -12.09
N ARG A 185 -9.11 -5.13 -13.24
CA ARG A 185 -9.41 -5.72 -14.55
C ARG A 185 -8.98 -7.18 -14.60
N ARG A 186 -7.79 -7.48 -14.09
CA ARG A 186 -7.28 -8.85 -14.09
C ARG A 186 -8.06 -9.74 -13.12
N TYR A 187 -8.38 -9.23 -11.94
CA TYR A 187 -9.16 -9.95 -10.93
C TYR A 187 -10.57 -10.27 -11.44
N TYR A 188 -11.32 -9.27 -11.93
CA TYR A 188 -12.66 -9.50 -12.49
C TYR A 188 -12.65 -10.41 -13.71
N ARG A 189 -11.61 -10.35 -14.56
CA ARG A 189 -11.47 -11.27 -15.68
C ARG A 189 -11.29 -12.71 -15.19
N HIS A 190 -10.49 -12.93 -14.15
CA HIS A 190 -10.37 -14.24 -13.53
C HIS A 190 -11.73 -14.71 -12.96
N LEU A 191 -12.43 -13.86 -12.19
CA LEU A 191 -13.73 -14.20 -11.62
C LEU A 191 -14.75 -14.60 -12.70
N TYR A 192 -14.78 -13.87 -13.82
CA TYR A 192 -15.69 -14.15 -14.93
C TYR A 192 -15.34 -15.46 -15.64
N LEU A 193 -14.06 -15.68 -15.96
CA LEU A 193 -13.61 -16.90 -16.64
C LEU A 193 -13.79 -18.16 -15.79
N GLN A 194 -13.75 -18.04 -14.46
CA GLN A 194 -14.00 -19.14 -13.52
C GLN A 194 -15.48 -19.25 -13.11
N GLY A 195 -16.37 -18.40 -13.64
CA GLY A 195 -17.82 -18.48 -13.40
C GLY A 195 -18.32 -17.91 -12.07
N TYR A 196 -17.48 -17.23 -11.28
CA TYR A 196 -17.88 -16.60 -10.02
C TYR A 196 -18.76 -15.35 -10.21
N ILE A 197 -18.60 -14.66 -11.35
CA ILE A 197 -19.45 -13.53 -11.74
C ILE A 197 -20.05 -13.77 -13.12
N ARG A 198 -21.28 -13.29 -13.33
CA ARG A 198 -22.01 -13.46 -14.60
C ARG A 198 -21.78 -12.33 -15.59
N VAL A 199 -21.37 -11.16 -15.10
CA VAL A 199 -21.15 -9.96 -15.91
C VAL A 199 -19.64 -9.76 -16.08
N PRO A 200 -19.13 -9.49 -17.29
CA PRO A 200 -17.71 -9.24 -17.53
C PRO A 200 -17.29 -7.84 -17.03
N LEU A 201 -17.24 -7.65 -15.72
CA LEU A 201 -16.94 -6.35 -15.08
C LEU A 201 -15.59 -5.76 -15.51
N ALA A 202 -14.62 -6.62 -15.84
CA ALA A 202 -13.31 -6.21 -16.35
C ALA A 202 -13.38 -5.30 -17.60
N GLU A 203 -14.37 -5.53 -18.45
CA GLU A 203 -14.56 -4.82 -19.73
C GLU A 203 -15.31 -3.50 -19.56
N ARG A 204 -16.01 -3.34 -18.43
CA ARG A 204 -16.72 -2.12 -18.05
C ARG A 204 -15.81 -1.10 -17.36
N LEU A 205 -14.64 -1.53 -16.90
CA LEU A 205 -13.65 -0.64 -16.29
C LEU A 205 -13.14 0.38 -17.30
N PRO A 206 -12.99 1.66 -16.89
CA PRO A 206 -12.41 2.68 -17.76
C PRO A 206 -11.00 2.26 -18.19
N LYS A 207 -10.67 2.52 -19.46
CA LYS A 207 -9.29 2.39 -19.92
C LYS A 207 -8.50 3.49 -19.21
N ALA A 208 -7.52 3.08 -18.42
CA ALA A 208 -6.56 4.01 -17.85
C ALA A 208 -5.67 4.52 -18.99
N SER A 209 -6.10 5.57 -19.67
CA SER A 209 -5.26 6.29 -20.63
C SER A 209 -4.35 7.21 -19.84
N ILE A 210 -3.13 6.75 -19.53
CA ILE A 210 -2.07 7.67 -19.12
C ILE A 210 -1.44 8.21 -20.41
N GLN A 211 -2.15 9.09 -21.11
CA GLN A 211 -1.53 10.05 -22.03
C GLN A 211 -0.95 11.27 -21.28
N GLY A 212 -0.91 11.22 -19.95
CA GLY A 212 -0.40 12.27 -19.10
C GLY A 212 1.11 12.16 -18.87
N ARG A 213 1.87 12.92 -19.66
CA ARG A 213 3.30 13.23 -19.52
C ARG A 213 4.23 12.01 -19.64
N MET A 214 4.77 11.82 -20.86
CA MET A 214 6.15 11.34 -20.99
C MET A 214 7.06 12.36 -20.29
N ALA A 215 7.13 12.30 -18.96
CA ALA A 215 8.25 12.91 -18.27
C ALA A 215 9.47 12.18 -18.81
N PHE A 216 10.28 12.87 -19.61
CA PHE A 216 11.58 12.35 -19.97
C PHE A 216 12.28 11.97 -18.68
N PRO A 217 12.80 10.74 -18.56
CA PRO A 217 13.59 10.38 -17.40
C PRO A 217 14.66 11.45 -17.21
N THR A 218 14.75 12.03 -16.01
CA THR A 218 15.88 12.91 -15.69
C THR A 218 17.14 12.04 -15.77
N VAL A 219 17.96 12.28 -16.79
CA VAL A 219 19.24 11.59 -16.96
C VAL A 219 20.30 12.38 -16.23
N TRP A 220 21.12 11.67 -15.46
CA TRP A 220 22.20 12.28 -14.68
C TRP A 220 23.43 12.37 -15.55
N GLY A 221 24.06 13.54 -15.59
CA GLY A 221 25.34 13.75 -16.27
C GLY A 221 26.48 13.02 -15.55
N GLN A 222 27.60 12.78 -16.25
CA GLN A 222 28.79 12.17 -15.65
C GLN A 222 29.30 12.96 -14.45
N ASP A 223 29.26 14.30 -14.52
CA ASP A 223 29.68 15.19 -13.43
C ASP A 223 28.78 15.06 -12.19
N GLU A 224 27.48 14.85 -12.39
CA GLU A 224 26.53 14.67 -11.28
C GLU A 224 26.73 13.31 -10.61
N ILE A 225 26.93 12.25 -11.39
CA ILE A 225 27.27 10.92 -10.89
C ILE A 225 28.58 10.98 -10.10
N LYS A 226 29.60 11.65 -10.63
CA LYS A 226 30.90 11.81 -9.95
C LYS A 226 30.76 12.54 -8.62
N LYS A 227 29.95 13.60 -8.54
CA LYS A 227 29.66 14.29 -7.26
C LYS A 227 29.02 13.36 -6.23
N ILE A 228 28.13 12.46 -6.65
CA ILE A 228 27.55 11.45 -5.73
C ILE A 228 28.63 10.47 -5.26
N GLU A 229 29.43 9.95 -6.20
CA GLU A 229 30.53 9.01 -5.92
C GLU A 229 31.55 9.63 -4.93
N ASP A 230 31.87 10.91 -5.09
CA ASP A 230 32.80 11.66 -4.22
C ASP A 230 32.19 12.00 -2.86
N SER A 231 30.86 12.15 -2.77
CA SER A 231 30.16 12.41 -1.50
C SER A 231 30.05 11.19 -0.59
N ALA A 232 30.24 9.98 -1.12
CA ALA A 232 30.09 8.76 -0.36
C ALA A 232 31.28 8.55 0.60
N GLU A 233 30.98 8.37 1.89
CA GLU A 233 31.99 8.03 2.90
C GLU A 233 32.65 6.67 2.57
N ARG A 234 33.99 6.59 2.59
CA ARG A 234 34.73 5.36 2.24
C ARG A 234 35.49 4.71 3.40
N ILE A 235 35.30 5.22 4.61
CA ILE A 235 36.04 4.76 5.81
C ILE A 235 35.26 3.64 6.50
N SER A 236 34.01 3.92 6.90
CA SER A 236 33.18 2.93 7.58
C SER A 236 32.74 1.78 6.67
N PRO A 237 32.50 0.56 7.22
CA PRO A 237 31.91 -0.54 6.46
C PRO A 237 30.57 -0.16 5.79
N ALA A 238 29.75 0.65 6.47
CA ALA A 238 28.50 1.15 5.94
C ALA A 238 28.71 2.09 4.75
N GLY A 239 29.69 3.00 4.85
CA GLY A 239 30.07 3.91 3.78
C GLY A 239 30.58 3.18 2.54
N LYS A 240 31.54 2.25 2.71
CA LYS A 240 32.07 1.41 1.61
C LYS A 240 30.96 0.64 0.89
N ARG A 241 30.00 0.10 1.64
CA ARG A 241 28.83 -0.57 1.05
C ARG A 241 27.97 0.40 0.25
N SER A 242 27.65 1.58 0.78
CA SER A 242 26.86 2.59 0.08
C SER A 242 27.55 3.03 -1.21
N TYR A 243 28.86 3.28 -1.18
CA TYR A 243 29.66 3.59 -2.36
C TYR A 243 29.60 2.47 -3.41
N ALA A 244 29.82 1.21 -3.01
CA ALA A 244 29.72 0.06 -3.90
C ALA A 244 28.32 -0.06 -4.53
N MET A 245 27.26 0.18 -3.76
CA MET A 245 25.88 0.17 -4.28
C MET A 245 25.65 1.24 -5.35
N VAL A 246 26.20 2.45 -5.14
CA VAL A 246 26.14 3.54 -6.14
C VAL A 246 26.91 3.16 -7.40
N LEU A 247 28.14 2.64 -7.26
CA LEU A 247 28.98 2.25 -8.39
C LEU A 247 28.31 1.15 -9.24
N LEU A 248 27.74 0.12 -8.60
CA LEU A 248 26.99 -0.95 -9.26
C LEU A 248 25.75 -0.43 -10.01
N ALA A 249 25.06 0.57 -9.45
CA ALA A 249 23.91 1.19 -10.11
C ALA A 249 24.33 2.06 -11.29
N ALA A 250 25.34 2.92 -11.10
CA ALA A 250 25.77 3.92 -12.08
C ALA A 250 26.55 3.31 -13.26
N ARG A 251 27.47 2.36 -12.99
CA ARG A 251 28.36 1.81 -14.02
C ARG A 251 27.80 0.57 -14.70
N LEU A 252 27.11 -0.30 -13.94
CA LEU A 252 26.59 -1.56 -14.47
C LEU A 252 25.07 -1.55 -14.75
N GLY A 253 24.37 -0.47 -14.39
CA GLY A 253 22.92 -0.36 -14.60
C GLY A 253 22.12 -1.43 -13.85
N LEU A 254 22.67 -1.94 -12.73
CA LEU A 254 21.99 -2.94 -11.92
C LEU A 254 20.79 -2.31 -11.21
N ARG A 255 19.70 -3.08 -11.11
CA ARG A 255 18.51 -2.61 -10.37
C ARG A 255 18.78 -2.73 -8.88
N ILE A 256 18.23 -1.81 -8.10
CA ILE A 256 18.40 -1.80 -6.64
C ILE A 256 18.03 -3.14 -5.96
N GLY A 257 17.01 -3.85 -6.48
CA GLY A 257 16.64 -5.17 -5.97
C GLY A 257 17.69 -6.25 -6.24
N ASP A 258 18.40 -6.16 -7.36
CA ASP A 258 19.50 -7.07 -7.70
C ASP A 258 20.74 -6.73 -6.85
N ILE A 259 21.07 -5.43 -6.73
CA ILE A 259 22.20 -4.94 -5.91
C ILE A 259 22.06 -5.37 -4.45
N ARG A 260 20.85 -5.22 -3.87
CA ARG A 260 20.60 -5.57 -2.45
C ARG A 260 20.69 -7.07 -2.17
N ASN A 261 20.50 -7.92 -3.18
CA ASN A 261 20.50 -9.37 -3.06
C ASN A 261 21.82 -10.01 -3.54
N LEU A 262 22.76 -9.21 -4.05
CA LEU A 262 24.06 -9.68 -4.51
C LEU A 262 24.84 -10.31 -3.35
N LYS A 263 25.37 -11.51 -3.57
CA LYS A 263 26.18 -12.26 -2.60
C LYS A 263 27.63 -12.33 -3.06
N LEU A 264 28.54 -12.58 -2.12
CA LEU A 264 29.97 -12.66 -2.44
C LEU A 264 30.32 -13.79 -3.43
N HIS A 265 29.54 -14.88 -3.46
CA HIS A 265 29.74 -15.97 -4.43
C HIS A 265 29.21 -15.66 -5.83
N ASP A 266 28.42 -14.60 -5.99
CA ASP A 266 28.01 -14.12 -7.32
C ASP A 266 29.16 -13.38 -8.03
N ILE A 267 30.26 -13.12 -7.31
CA ILE A 267 31.43 -12.40 -7.79
C ILE A 267 32.58 -13.37 -8.00
N ASP A 268 32.99 -13.54 -9.26
CA ASP A 268 34.23 -14.21 -9.61
C ASP A 268 35.35 -13.17 -9.64
N TRP A 269 36.10 -13.10 -8.54
CA TRP A 269 37.22 -12.17 -8.37
C TRP A 269 38.38 -12.47 -9.32
N THR A 270 38.57 -13.73 -9.73
CA THR A 270 39.63 -14.13 -10.64
C THR A 270 39.32 -13.70 -12.07
N LYS A 271 38.08 -13.91 -12.52
CA LYS A 271 37.63 -13.50 -13.86
C LYS A 271 37.15 -12.05 -13.91
N LYS A 272 37.11 -11.36 -12.76
CA LYS A 272 36.55 -10.02 -12.60
C LYS A 272 35.12 -9.94 -13.16
N GLN A 273 34.23 -10.83 -12.72
CA GLN A 273 32.87 -10.93 -13.23
C GLN A 273 31.83 -11.03 -12.12
N ILE A 274 30.64 -10.51 -12.39
CA ILE A 274 29.44 -10.66 -11.58
C ILE A 274 28.43 -11.51 -12.37
N SER A 275 27.98 -12.62 -11.78
CA SER A 275 26.99 -13.53 -12.36
C SER A 275 25.77 -13.62 -11.46
N ILE A 276 24.63 -13.11 -11.92
CA ILE A 276 23.38 -13.13 -11.14
C ILE A 276 22.18 -13.55 -11.99
N ILE A 277 21.12 -14.02 -11.33
CA ILE A 277 19.79 -14.14 -11.94
C ILE A 277 18.99 -12.90 -11.54
N ARG A 278 18.62 -12.07 -12.51
CA ARG A 278 17.87 -10.82 -12.24
C ARG A 278 16.53 -11.14 -11.60
N HIS A 279 16.28 -10.58 -10.41
CA HIS A 279 15.12 -10.90 -9.59
C HIS A 279 13.78 -10.61 -10.30
N LYS A 280 13.71 -9.52 -11.07
CA LYS A 280 12.45 -9.13 -11.74
C LYS A 280 12.14 -9.97 -12.98
N THR A 281 13.15 -10.35 -13.76
CA THR A 281 12.96 -10.99 -15.08
C THR A 281 13.32 -12.46 -15.09
N GLN A 282 13.90 -12.98 -14.01
CA GLN A 282 14.37 -14.37 -13.89
C GLN A 282 15.33 -14.78 -15.03
N LYS A 283 16.13 -13.82 -15.50
CA LYS A 283 17.12 -14.03 -16.57
C LYS A 283 18.53 -13.93 -15.98
N ALA A 284 19.41 -14.83 -16.39
CA ALA A 284 20.82 -14.75 -16.09
C ALA A 284 21.43 -13.46 -16.68
N LEU A 285 22.35 -12.87 -15.94
CA LEU A 285 23.08 -11.67 -16.30
C LEU A 285 24.53 -11.85 -15.85
N LEU A 286 25.45 -11.75 -16.81
CA LEU A 286 26.89 -11.73 -16.58
C LEU A 286 27.39 -10.32 -16.89
N LEU A 287 28.14 -9.73 -15.96
CA LEU A 287 28.69 -8.37 -16.08
C LEU A 287 30.16 -8.38 -15.67
N PRO A 288 30.99 -7.49 -16.26
CA PRO A 288 32.34 -7.27 -15.75
C PRO A 288 32.29 -6.57 -14.38
N LEU A 289 33.27 -6.84 -13.52
CA LEU A 289 33.56 -6.03 -12.34
C LEU A 289 34.16 -4.68 -12.81
N PRO A 290 33.68 -3.54 -12.28
CA PRO A 290 34.29 -2.24 -12.56
C PRO A 290 35.75 -2.19 -12.10
N GLU A 291 36.59 -1.42 -12.80
CA GLU A 291 38.03 -1.31 -12.51
C GLU A 291 38.38 -0.24 -11.45
N GLU A 292 37.40 0.55 -11.01
CA GLU A 292 37.55 1.71 -10.10
C GLU A 292 37.32 1.39 -8.61
#